data_AF-A0A397JGU0-F1
#
_entry.id   AF-A0A397JGU0-F1
#
_cell.length_a   1.000
_cell.length_b   1.000
_cell.length_c   1.000
_cell.angle_alpha   90.00
_cell.angle_beta   90.00
_cell.angle_gamma   90.00
#
_symmetry.space_group_name_H-M   'P 1'
#
loop_
_entity.id
_entity.type
_entity.pdbx_description
1 polymer ?
#
loop_
_entity_poly.entity_id
_entity_poly.type
_entity_poly.pdbx_seq_one_letter_code
_entity_poly.pdbx_strand_id
1 'polypeptide(L)'
;MEMSLINTIVSEEDVIYEEDFNEESSNTSSENEEEVYITKNTSVETILHSLTPIEYLPTSINGVAIIFHVEGWQNADAAFTNIQYSMGKPCGQHNTSCSYLGNVAVTKKDRTLEFNSDLRLKISEELSTDNVKNNTFVIYLAAIKTECRYKNNGIQCDGKAVLKCFRRHNEITSPTYFIGCSKWRSNEKYHRFISIQENTDLNLLRQLLDGLWEEETDEPINNYFTVLHNSSKKIYYSHPHCERNIVKQGSIIQKTCNVKYSKLIPLDIKKCPYMILVSRGIHSHSPPPPNRVPITIRDHLQELIH
;
A
#
# COMPACT_ATOMS: atom_id res chain seq x y z
N MET A 1 12.29 -51.80 20.68
CA MET A 1 11.16 -51.53 19.78
C MET A 1 11.57 -50.35 18.94
N GLU A 2 11.81 -50.62 17.67
CA GLU A 2 12.46 -49.77 16.67
C GLU A 2 11.68 -48.46 16.41
N MET A 3 12.42 -47.40 16.11
CA MET A 3 11.95 -46.41 15.14
C MET A 3 13.09 -46.12 14.16
N SER A 4 12.79 -46.44 12.92
CA SER A 4 13.64 -46.55 11.75
C SER A 4 14.26 -45.23 11.29
N LEU A 5 15.49 -45.33 10.82
CA LEU A 5 16.10 -44.41 9.86
C LEU A 5 15.17 -44.17 8.67
N ILE A 6 14.85 -42.92 8.38
CA ILE A 6 14.53 -42.48 7.02
C ILE A 6 15.71 -41.60 6.59
N ASN A 7 16.62 -42.22 5.85
CA ASN A 7 17.53 -41.52 4.96
C ASN A 7 16.68 -40.98 3.80
N THR A 8 16.45 -39.67 3.77
CA THR A 8 16.06 -39.01 2.52
C THR A 8 17.34 -38.55 1.84
N ILE A 9 17.70 -39.33 0.82
CA ILE A 9 18.80 -39.09 -0.10
C ILE A 9 18.47 -37.83 -0.89
N VAL A 10 19.14 -36.74 -0.55
CA VAL A 10 19.36 -35.62 -1.49
C VAL A 10 20.83 -35.73 -1.87
N SER A 11 21.11 -35.83 -3.17
CA SER A 11 22.47 -35.82 -3.72
C SER A 11 23.17 -34.56 -3.23
N GLU A 12 24.44 -34.65 -2.81
CA GLU A 12 25.25 -33.45 -2.51
C GLU A 12 25.37 -32.51 -3.72
N GLU A 13 25.08 -33.01 -4.93
CA GLU A 13 25.03 -32.25 -6.19
C GLU A 13 23.70 -31.48 -6.41
N ASP A 14 22.67 -31.69 -5.59
CA ASP A 14 21.33 -31.08 -5.74
C ASP A 14 20.97 -30.08 -4.60
N VAL A 15 21.93 -29.73 -3.74
CA VAL A 15 21.75 -28.72 -2.69
C VAL A 15 22.34 -27.39 -3.16
N ILE A 16 21.47 -26.43 -3.49
CA ILE A 16 21.87 -25.06 -3.84
C ILE A 16 21.92 -24.24 -2.55
N TYR A 17 23.08 -23.70 -2.21
CA TYR A 17 23.28 -22.84 -1.04
C TYR A 17 23.02 -21.37 -1.45
N GLU A 18 22.54 -20.53 -0.52
CA GLU A 18 22.31 -19.09 -0.79
C GLU A 18 23.59 -18.34 -1.24
N GLU A 19 24.76 -18.93 -0.99
CA GLU A 19 26.06 -18.42 -1.38
C GLU A 19 26.38 -18.67 -2.88
N ASP A 20 25.70 -19.62 -3.54
CA ASP A 20 25.85 -19.92 -4.98
C ASP A 20 25.22 -18.85 -5.91
N PHE A 21 24.47 -17.89 -5.34
CA PHE A 21 24.02 -16.68 -6.04
C PHE A 21 25.03 -15.52 -5.99
N ASN A 22 26.16 -15.71 -5.30
CA ASN A 22 27.17 -14.67 -5.10
C ASN A 22 28.58 -15.18 -5.44
N GLU A 23 28.82 -15.50 -6.71
CA GLU A 23 30.15 -15.47 -7.32
C GLU A 23 30.04 -14.69 -8.64
N GLU A 24 30.94 -13.82 -9.04
CA GLU A 24 32.10 -13.19 -8.44
C GLU A 24 32.27 -11.91 -9.26
N SER A 25 32.44 -10.77 -8.61
CA SER A 25 32.83 -9.54 -9.29
C SER A 25 34.27 -9.65 -9.77
N SER A 26 34.49 -10.23 -10.95
CA SER A 26 35.78 -10.13 -11.63
C SER A 26 35.86 -8.79 -12.35
N ASN A 27 36.61 -7.86 -11.75
CA ASN A 27 37.04 -6.62 -12.39
C ASN A 27 37.81 -6.89 -13.68
N THR A 28 37.18 -6.61 -14.83
CA THR A 28 37.88 -6.27 -16.07
C THR A 28 37.22 -5.05 -16.72
N SER A 29 37.93 -3.93 -16.61
CA SER A 29 38.01 -2.80 -17.54
C SER A 29 36.85 -2.55 -18.52
N SER A 30 36.08 -1.49 -18.26
CA SER A 30 35.43 -0.62 -19.26
C SER A 30 34.94 -1.30 -20.54
N GLU A 31 33.86 -2.08 -20.43
CA GLU A 31 33.07 -2.47 -21.59
C GLU A 31 31.80 -1.63 -21.58
N ASN A 32 31.56 -0.96 -22.71
CA ASN A 32 30.39 -0.11 -22.91
C ASN A 32 29.14 -0.92 -22.56
N GLU A 33 28.32 -0.46 -21.61
CA GLU A 33 26.99 -1.03 -21.39
C GLU A 33 26.20 -0.92 -22.71
N GLU A 34 26.14 -2.00 -23.47
CA GLU A 34 25.48 -2.02 -24.78
C GLU A 34 23.96 -1.86 -24.57
N GLU A 35 23.47 -0.64 -24.82
CA GLU A 35 22.03 -0.38 -24.85
C GLU A 35 21.33 -1.28 -25.87
N VAL A 36 20.40 -2.12 -25.40
CA VAL A 36 19.64 -3.01 -26.29
C VAL A 36 18.39 -2.30 -26.79
N TYR A 37 18.26 -2.18 -28.10
CA TYR A 37 17.14 -1.51 -28.74
C TYR A 37 15.91 -2.44 -28.87
N ILE A 38 14.88 -2.15 -28.08
CA ILE A 38 13.56 -2.80 -28.21
C ILE A 38 12.80 -2.25 -29.42
N THR A 39 12.86 -0.93 -29.63
CA THR A 39 12.36 -0.25 -30.84
C THR A 39 13.34 0.85 -31.24
N LYS A 40 13.13 1.48 -32.40
CA LYS A 40 13.94 2.63 -32.86
C LYS A 40 14.10 3.74 -31.81
N ASN A 41 13.09 3.94 -30.97
CA ASN A 41 13.05 5.02 -29.99
C ASN A 41 12.99 4.49 -28.54
N THR A 42 13.34 3.22 -28.30
CA THR A 42 13.29 2.62 -26.96
C THR A 42 14.42 1.62 -26.82
N SER A 43 15.44 2.01 -26.07
CA SER A 43 16.49 1.14 -25.56
C SER A 43 16.28 0.82 -24.09
N VAL A 44 16.88 -0.29 -23.65
CA VAL A 44 16.93 -0.78 -22.27
C VAL A 44 18.35 -1.26 -21.96
N GLU A 45 18.72 -1.28 -20.68
CA GLU A 45 20.02 -1.80 -20.23
C GLU A 45 19.93 -3.29 -19.82
N THR A 46 18.74 -3.77 -19.47
CA THR A 46 18.53 -5.14 -18.98
C THR A 46 17.39 -5.80 -19.70
N ILE A 47 17.59 -7.07 -20.08
CA ILE A 47 16.55 -7.94 -20.64
C ILE A 47 16.41 -9.17 -19.75
N LEU A 48 15.18 -9.43 -19.33
CA LEU A 48 14.80 -10.61 -18.57
C LEU A 48 13.81 -11.44 -19.38
N HIS A 49 13.87 -12.76 -19.20
CA HIS A 49 12.93 -13.69 -19.81
C HIS A 49 12.07 -14.31 -18.71
N SER A 50 10.76 -14.41 -18.93
CA SER A 50 9.85 -15.02 -17.98
C SER A 50 8.79 -15.86 -18.68
N LEU A 51 8.50 -17.03 -18.12
CA LEU A 51 7.40 -17.90 -18.53
C LEU A 51 6.15 -17.73 -17.65
N THR A 52 6.21 -16.87 -16.64
CA THR A 52 5.10 -16.64 -15.71
C THR A 52 4.87 -15.14 -15.48
N PRO A 53 3.62 -14.68 -15.29
CA PRO A 53 3.34 -13.28 -14.96
C PRO A 53 4.02 -12.84 -13.66
N ILE A 54 4.66 -11.67 -13.68
CA ILE A 54 5.42 -11.12 -12.54
C ILE A 54 4.60 -10.04 -11.82
N GLU A 55 4.53 -10.12 -10.49
CA GLU A 55 3.79 -9.16 -9.66
C GLU A 55 4.54 -7.84 -9.47
N TYR A 56 5.84 -7.92 -9.16
CA TYR A 56 6.75 -6.77 -9.01
C TYR A 56 7.80 -6.76 -10.11
N LEU A 57 7.64 -5.82 -11.04
CA LEU A 57 8.57 -5.69 -12.14
C LEU A 57 9.84 -4.96 -11.66
N PRO A 58 11.05 -5.46 -11.98
CA PRO A 58 12.25 -4.66 -11.85
C PRO A 58 12.15 -3.41 -12.72
N THR A 59 12.77 -2.33 -12.26
CA THR A 59 12.77 -1.04 -12.94
C THR A 59 14.14 -0.39 -12.80
N SER A 60 14.55 0.35 -13.81
CA SER A 60 15.78 1.12 -13.75
C SER A 60 15.69 2.42 -14.55
N ILE A 61 16.68 3.29 -14.38
CA ILE A 61 16.71 4.60 -15.04
C ILE A 61 16.78 4.47 -16.57
N ASN A 62 17.55 3.50 -17.08
CA ASN A 62 17.70 3.25 -18.51
C ASN A 62 16.65 2.26 -19.03
N GLY A 63 16.08 1.46 -18.14
CA GLY A 63 14.91 0.63 -18.37
C GLY A 63 15.24 -0.86 -18.40
N VAL A 64 14.23 -1.66 -18.06
CA VAL A 64 14.28 -3.12 -18.06
C VAL A 64 13.20 -3.63 -18.98
N ALA A 65 13.53 -4.57 -19.86
CA ALA A 65 12.54 -5.29 -20.68
C ALA A 65 12.35 -6.70 -20.13
N ILE A 66 11.10 -7.13 -20.00
CA ILE A 66 10.74 -8.51 -19.70
C ILE A 66 10.05 -9.12 -20.91
N ILE A 67 10.61 -10.22 -21.40
CA ILE A 67 10.11 -10.97 -22.55
C ILE A 67 9.30 -12.16 -22.03
N PHE A 68 8.04 -12.23 -22.41
CA PHE A 68 7.13 -13.34 -22.10
C PHE A 68 6.95 -14.20 -23.34
N HIS A 69 7.29 -15.49 -23.24
CA HIS A 69 6.88 -16.50 -24.22
C HIS A 69 5.49 -17.01 -23.83
N VAL A 70 4.50 -16.69 -24.64
CA VAL A 70 3.07 -16.89 -24.34
C VAL A 70 2.42 -17.95 -25.22
N GLU A 71 3.22 -18.78 -25.87
CA GLU A 71 2.72 -19.89 -26.68
C GLU A 71 1.97 -20.89 -25.81
N GLY A 72 0.82 -21.35 -26.28
CA GLY A 72 -0.05 -22.27 -25.54
C GLY A 72 -0.84 -21.64 -24.39
N TRP A 73 -0.67 -20.34 -24.10
CA TRP A 73 -1.48 -19.66 -23.09
C TRP A 73 -2.92 -19.52 -23.59
N GLN A 74 -3.89 -19.83 -22.73
CA GLN A 74 -5.31 -19.59 -23.03
C GLN A 74 -5.60 -18.09 -23.25
N ASN A 75 -4.89 -17.22 -22.54
CA ASN A 75 -4.97 -15.78 -22.66
C ASN A 75 -3.59 -15.15 -22.56
N ALA A 76 -3.02 -14.72 -23.68
CA ALA A 76 -1.72 -14.07 -23.72
C ALA A 76 -1.66 -12.74 -22.93
N ASP A 77 -2.78 -12.00 -22.84
CA ASP A 77 -2.85 -10.77 -22.06
C ASP A 77 -2.63 -11.02 -20.56
N ALA A 78 -2.76 -12.27 -20.09
CA ALA A 78 -2.46 -12.64 -18.71
C ALA A 78 -1.03 -12.30 -18.28
N ALA A 79 -0.09 -12.16 -19.24
CA ALA A 79 1.28 -11.71 -19.00
C ALA A 79 1.33 -10.34 -18.30
N PHE A 80 0.28 -9.53 -18.44
CA PHE A 80 0.20 -8.20 -17.87
C PHE A 80 -0.85 -8.04 -16.77
N THR A 81 -1.63 -9.07 -16.45
CA THR A 81 -2.74 -8.97 -15.49
C THR A 81 -2.33 -9.24 -14.05
N ASN A 82 -1.17 -9.85 -13.83
CA ASN A 82 -0.67 -10.17 -12.49
C ASN A 82 0.19 -9.06 -11.87
N ILE A 83 0.44 -7.97 -12.60
CA ILE A 83 1.21 -6.84 -12.11
C ILE A 83 0.39 -6.11 -11.04
N GLN A 84 0.95 -5.94 -9.86
CA GLN A 84 0.24 -5.38 -8.70
C GLN A 84 -0.12 -3.91 -8.89
N TYR A 85 0.66 -3.19 -9.67
CA TYR A 85 0.38 -1.82 -10.06
C TYR A 85 -0.68 -1.80 -11.16
N SER A 86 -1.69 -0.96 -11.01
CA SER A 86 -2.59 -0.69 -12.14
C SER A 86 -1.75 -0.03 -13.23
N MET A 87 -1.72 -0.67 -14.40
CA MET A 87 -1.19 -0.07 -15.61
C MET A 87 -2.20 0.99 -16.00
N GLY A 88 -1.96 2.22 -15.56
CA GLY A 88 -2.91 3.33 -15.53
C GLY A 88 -3.46 3.74 -16.88
N LYS A 89 -3.99 4.96 -16.96
CA LYS A 89 -4.64 5.42 -18.19
C LYS A 89 -3.73 5.25 -19.41
N PRO A 90 -4.28 4.82 -20.56
CA PRO A 90 -3.53 4.80 -21.81
C PRO A 90 -3.01 6.21 -22.09
N CYS A 91 -1.69 6.37 -22.23
CA CYS A 91 -1.09 7.65 -22.62
C CYS A 91 -0.56 7.65 -24.06
N GLY A 92 -0.65 6.50 -24.75
CA GLY A 92 -0.38 6.38 -26.18
C GLY A 92 -0.56 4.94 -26.66
N GLN A 93 -1.04 4.78 -27.88
CA GLN A 93 -1.03 3.50 -28.59
C GLN A 93 -0.67 3.76 -30.05
N HIS A 94 0.34 3.06 -30.56
CA HIS A 94 0.74 3.11 -31.96
C HIS A 94 1.37 1.79 -32.38
N ASN A 95 1.38 1.55 -33.69
CA ASN A 95 2.11 0.41 -34.26
C ASN A 95 3.54 0.84 -34.56
N THR A 96 4.50 -0.05 -34.28
CA THR A 96 5.92 0.16 -34.54
C THR A 96 6.59 -1.18 -34.86
N SER A 97 7.86 -1.16 -35.21
CA SER A 97 8.68 -2.36 -35.38
C SER A 97 9.51 -2.62 -34.14
N CYS A 98 9.48 -3.84 -33.62
CA CYS A 98 10.35 -4.27 -32.53
C CYS A 98 11.67 -4.79 -33.10
N SER A 99 12.76 -4.03 -32.91
CA SER A 99 14.09 -4.37 -33.43
C SER A 99 14.65 -5.62 -32.76
N TYR A 100 14.38 -5.80 -31.46
CA TYR A 100 14.78 -6.97 -30.69
C TYR A 100 14.19 -8.29 -31.23
N LEU A 101 12.94 -8.28 -31.68
CA LEU A 101 12.27 -9.44 -32.27
C LEU A 101 12.49 -9.56 -33.79
N GLY A 102 13.57 -8.99 -34.33
CA GLY A 102 13.85 -9.06 -35.77
C GLY A 102 12.95 -8.16 -36.63
N ASN A 103 12.62 -6.95 -36.14
CA ASN A 103 11.75 -5.96 -36.79
C ASN A 103 10.28 -6.41 -36.97
N VAL A 104 9.80 -7.30 -36.10
CA VAL A 104 8.39 -7.70 -36.07
C VAL A 104 7.49 -6.50 -35.80
N ALA A 105 6.37 -6.43 -36.51
CA ALA A 105 5.35 -5.40 -36.29
C ALA A 105 4.61 -5.66 -34.97
N VAL A 106 4.61 -4.65 -34.10
CA VAL A 106 4.01 -4.69 -32.76
C VAL A 106 3.11 -3.49 -32.52
N THR A 107 2.05 -3.68 -31.75
CA THR A 107 1.33 -2.57 -31.11
C THR A 107 2.02 -2.23 -29.80
N LYS A 108 2.57 -1.03 -29.71
CA LYS A 108 3.13 -0.46 -28.48
C LYS A 108 2.05 0.32 -27.74
N LYS A 109 1.81 -0.02 -26.47
CA LYS A 109 0.85 0.64 -25.57
C LYS A 109 1.59 1.21 -24.37
N ASP A 110 1.65 2.53 -24.28
CA ASP A 110 2.30 3.25 -23.19
C ASP A 110 1.33 3.49 -22.04
N ARG A 111 1.84 3.32 -20.82
CA ARG A 111 1.09 3.36 -19.56
C ARG A 111 1.91 4.06 -18.47
N THR A 112 1.23 4.80 -17.62
CA THR A 112 1.79 5.30 -16.35
C THR A 112 1.35 4.42 -15.20
N LEU A 113 2.13 4.36 -14.13
CA LEU A 113 1.73 3.67 -12.92
C LEU A 113 0.50 4.35 -12.27
N GLU A 114 -0.55 3.58 -12.01
CA GLU A 114 -1.66 3.97 -11.13
C GLU A 114 -1.75 2.96 -9.99
N PHE A 115 -2.03 3.45 -8.78
CA PHE A 115 -2.26 2.56 -7.66
C PHE A 115 -3.69 2.03 -7.68
N ASN A 116 -3.85 0.69 -7.65
CA ASN A 116 -5.14 0.00 -7.73
C ASN A 116 -5.99 0.25 -6.46
N SER A 117 -7.33 0.31 -6.61
CA SER A 117 -8.31 0.45 -5.53
C SER A 117 -8.34 -0.74 -4.57
N ASP A 118 -8.12 -1.96 -5.06
CA ASP A 118 -8.30 -3.18 -4.25
C ASP A 118 -7.20 -3.33 -3.19
N LEU A 119 -5.97 -2.90 -3.51
CA LEU A 119 -4.87 -2.75 -2.55
C LEU A 119 -5.25 -1.83 -1.38
N ARG A 120 -6.09 -0.81 -1.63
CA ARG A 120 -6.50 0.15 -0.62
C ARG A 120 -7.49 -0.45 0.36
N LEU A 121 -8.41 -1.31 -0.11
CA LEU A 121 -9.41 -1.95 0.74
C LEU A 121 -8.73 -2.82 1.80
N LYS A 122 -7.79 -3.69 1.39
CA LYS A 122 -7.05 -4.57 2.31
C LYS A 122 -6.20 -3.82 3.34
N ILE A 123 -5.42 -2.83 2.90
CA ILE A 123 -4.62 -1.99 3.81
C ILE A 123 -5.52 -1.23 4.79
N SER A 124 -6.66 -0.73 4.31
CA SER A 124 -7.60 -0.01 5.18
C SER A 124 -8.28 -0.92 6.18
N GLU A 125 -8.59 -2.15 5.81
CA GLU A 125 -9.21 -3.15 6.67
C GLU A 125 -8.24 -3.60 7.77
N GLU A 126 -7.00 -3.95 7.40
CA GLU A 126 -5.92 -4.32 8.34
C GLU A 126 -5.58 -3.20 9.32
N LEU A 127 -5.69 -1.93 8.91
CA LEU A 127 -5.46 -0.77 9.78
C LEU A 127 -6.72 -0.33 10.56
N SER A 128 -7.91 -0.81 10.22
CA SER A 128 -9.19 -0.28 10.73
C SER A 128 -9.86 -1.17 11.77
N THR A 129 -9.61 -2.47 11.83
CA THR A 129 -10.59 -3.35 12.51
C THR A 129 -10.39 -3.57 14.01
N ASP A 130 -9.31 -3.12 14.67
CA ASP A 130 -9.21 -3.40 16.12
C ASP A 130 -8.32 -2.49 16.99
N ASN A 131 -7.92 -1.31 16.50
CA ASN A 131 -7.05 -0.43 17.28
C ASN A 131 -7.87 0.55 18.15
N VAL A 132 -8.24 0.11 19.37
CA VAL A 132 -8.95 0.91 20.39
C VAL A 132 -8.27 2.27 20.64
N LYS A 133 -6.93 2.33 20.63
CA LYS A 133 -6.15 3.57 20.81
C LYS A 133 -6.42 4.56 19.67
N ASN A 134 -6.45 4.11 18.41
CA ASN A 134 -6.74 4.95 17.25
C ASN A 134 -8.17 5.50 17.29
N ASN A 135 -9.15 4.66 17.65
CA ASN A 135 -10.54 5.11 17.81
C ASN A 135 -10.66 6.21 18.86
N THR A 136 -9.97 6.04 19.99
CA THR A 136 -9.88 7.06 21.04
C THR A 136 -9.28 8.37 20.51
N PHE A 137 -8.20 8.30 19.74
CA PHE A 137 -7.60 9.50 19.15
C PHE A 137 -8.53 10.21 18.15
N VAL A 138 -9.27 9.47 17.33
CA VAL A 138 -10.23 10.04 16.37
C VAL A 138 -11.33 10.81 17.11
N ILE A 139 -11.88 10.23 18.17
CA ILE A 139 -12.91 10.87 19.01
C ILE A 139 -12.35 12.10 19.72
N TYR A 140 -11.14 12.02 20.27
CA TYR A 140 -10.45 13.15 20.89
C TYR A 140 -10.27 14.31 19.90
N LEU A 141 -9.76 14.02 18.69
CA LEU A 141 -9.57 15.03 17.64
C LEU A 141 -10.90 15.69 17.23
N ALA A 142 -11.97 14.91 17.12
CA ALA A 142 -13.29 15.44 16.84
C ALA A 142 -13.77 16.38 17.96
N ALA A 143 -13.52 16.03 19.23
CA ALA A 143 -13.90 16.82 20.38
C ALA A 143 -13.21 18.18 20.46
N ILE A 144 -11.89 18.23 20.18
CA ILE A 144 -11.13 19.48 20.22
C ILE A 144 -11.42 20.37 19.00
N LYS A 145 -11.73 19.79 17.83
CA LYS A 145 -12.09 20.55 16.61
C LYS A 145 -13.52 21.09 16.66
N THR A 146 -14.42 20.41 17.37
CA THR A 146 -15.82 20.81 17.44
C THR A 146 -16.00 21.91 18.47
N GLU A 147 -16.32 23.12 18.03
CA GLU A 147 -16.66 24.23 18.91
C GLU A 147 -17.98 23.99 19.66
N CYS A 148 -18.08 24.51 20.89
CA CYS A 148 -19.34 24.49 21.62
C CYS A 148 -20.32 25.42 20.93
N ARG A 149 -21.53 24.97 20.57
CA ARG A 149 -22.51 25.77 19.80
C ARG A 149 -23.34 26.75 20.62
N TYR A 150 -23.29 26.65 21.95
CA TYR A 150 -24.05 27.54 22.83
C TYR A 150 -23.61 29.00 22.68
N LYS A 151 -24.58 29.91 22.64
CA LYS A 151 -24.37 31.36 22.62
C LYS A 151 -25.17 32.00 23.74
N ASN A 152 -24.55 32.91 24.48
CA ASN A 152 -25.21 33.75 25.46
C ASN A 152 -25.07 35.21 25.03
N ASN A 153 -26.18 35.91 24.81
CA ASN A 153 -26.19 37.30 24.30
C ASN A 153 -25.30 37.51 23.06
N GLY A 154 -25.28 36.54 22.14
CA GLY A 154 -24.45 36.56 20.93
C GLY A 154 -22.99 36.15 21.13
N ILE A 155 -22.52 36.00 22.37
CA ILE A 155 -21.15 35.54 22.69
C ILE A 155 -21.10 34.01 22.64
N GLN A 156 -20.17 33.47 21.86
CA GLN A 156 -19.94 32.03 21.75
C GLN A 156 -19.36 31.45 23.04
N CYS A 157 -19.84 30.28 23.44
CA CYS A 157 -19.29 29.54 24.57
C CYS A 157 -17.86 29.06 24.28
N ASP A 158 -16.92 29.45 25.13
CA ASP A 158 -15.51 29.08 25.13
C ASP A 158 -15.22 27.84 26.01
N GLY A 159 -16.26 27.09 26.41
CA GLY A 159 -16.10 25.92 27.26
C GLY A 159 -15.36 24.77 26.57
N LYS A 160 -14.35 24.23 27.24
CA LYS A 160 -13.51 23.11 26.79
C LYS A 160 -14.29 21.79 26.74
N ALA A 161 -13.79 20.85 25.94
CA ALA A 161 -14.33 19.51 25.88
C ALA A 161 -13.88 18.75 27.13
N VAL A 162 -14.81 18.09 27.82
CA VAL A 162 -14.52 17.33 29.05
C VAL A 162 -15.35 16.05 29.07
N LEU A 163 -14.80 14.98 29.63
CA LEU A 163 -15.51 13.72 29.79
C LEU A 163 -16.57 13.86 30.90
N LYS A 164 -17.84 13.63 30.55
CA LYS A 164 -18.97 13.65 31.47
C LYS A 164 -19.63 12.27 31.53
N CYS A 165 -20.35 12.03 32.62
CA CYS A 165 -21.08 10.80 32.88
C CYS A 165 -22.55 11.13 33.12
N PHE A 166 -23.44 10.37 32.49
CA PHE A 166 -24.86 10.36 32.81
C PHE A 166 -25.14 9.13 33.68
N ARG A 167 -25.66 9.35 34.89
CA ARG A 167 -26.07 8.29 35.81
C ARG A 167 -27.51 8.55 36.25
N ARG A 168 -28.41 7.60 35.99
CA ARG A 168 -29.75 7.62 36.57
C ARG A 168 -29.67 7.11 38.00
N HIS A 169 -30.37 7.77 38.92
CA HIS A 169 -30.28 7.46 40.36
C HIS A 169 -30.73 6.03 40.72
N ASN A 170 -31.52 5.36 39.86
CA ASN A 170 -32.22 4.12 40.20
C ASN A 170 -31.94 2.93 39.25
N GLU A 171 -30.89 2.96 38.42
CA GLU A 171 -30.60 1.84 37.49
C GLU A 171 -29.32 1.08 37.84
N ILE A 172 -29.37 -0.25 37.66
CA ILE A 172 -28.24 -1.21 37.70
C ILE A 172 -27.35 -1.05 36.44
N THR A 173 -27.78 -0.23 35.48
CA THR A 173 -27.10 -0.01 34.20
C THR A 173 -25.78 0.74 34.40
N SER A 174 -24.77 0.32 33.64
CA SER A 174 -23.47 0.98 33.64
C SER A 174 -23.59 2.46 33.25
N PRO A 175 -22.78 3.35 33.87
CA PRO A 175 -22.78 4.77 33.54
C PRO A 175 -22.51 4.99 32.05
N THR A 176 -23.30 5.87 31.42
CA THR A 176 -23.06 6.27 30.03
C THR A 176 -22.16 7.50 29.99
N TYR A 177 -21.02 7.39 29.30
CA TYR A 177 -20.08 8.49 29.14
C TYR A 177 -20.30 9.25 27.85
N PHE A 178 -20.05 10.55 27.87
CA PHE A 178 -20.10 11.42 26.71
C PHE A 178 -19.12 12.58 26.87
N ILE A 179 -18.74 13.21 25.76
CA ILE A 179 -17.92 14.43 25.81
C ILE A 179 -18.83 15.64 25.84
N GLY A 180 -18.74 16.40 26.93
CA GLY A 180 -19.54 17.58 27.20
C GLY A 180 -18.75 18.89 27.18
N CYS A 181 -19.47 19.99 27.40
CA CYS A 181 -18.88 21.31 27.63
C CYS A 181 -18.57 21.52 29.12
N SER A 182 -17.37 22.02 29.44
CA SER A 182 -16.96 22.35 30.82
C SER A 182 -17.79 23.46 31.47
N LYS A 183 -18.32 24.39 30.66
CA LYS A 183 -19.11 25.54 31.14
C LYS A 183 -20.63 25.31 31.15
N TRP A 184 -21.09 24.12 30.77
CA TRP A 184 -22.52 23.82 30.77
C TRP A 184 -23.14 23.91 32.17
N ARG A 185 -24.30 24.55 32.27
CA ARG A 185 -25.13 24.62 33.47
C ARG A 185 -26.51 24.01 33.23
N SER A 186 -27.18 23.62 34.30
CA SER A 186 -28.55 23.12 34.25
C SER A 186 -29.47 24.10 33.53
N ASN A 187 -30.36 23.58 32.68
CA ASN A 187 -31.29 24.32 31.82
C ASN A 187 -30.67 25.05 30.61
N GLU A 188 -29.35 25.02 30.43
CA GLU A 188 -28.72 25.49 29.19
C GLU A 188 -28.78 24.40 28.10
N LYS A 189 -29.25 24.77 26.91
CA LYS A 189 -29.34 23.90 25.73
C LYS A 189 -28.21 24.24 24.74
N TYR A 190 -27.95 23.35 23.78
CA TYR A 190 -27.00 23.57 22.68
C TYR A 190 -25.51 23.64 23.06
N HIS A 191 -25.15 23.25 24.28
CA HIS A 191 -23.74 22.98 24.59
C HIS A 191 -23.22 21.75 23.85
N ARG A 192 -21.89 21.63 23.78
CA ARG A 192 -21.20 20.47 23.20
C ARG A 192 -21.72 19.17 23.82
N PHE A 193 -22.11 18.24 22.96
CA PHE A 193 -22.44 16.86 23.28
C PHE A 193 -21.92 15.98 22.16
N ILE A 194 -21.03 15.04 22.48
CA ILE A 194 -20.51 14.05 21.53
C ILE A 194 -20.65 12.67 22.20
N SER A 195 -21.37 11.78 21.54
CA SER A 195 -21.53 10.38 21.98
C SER A 195 -20.21 9.63 21.82
N ILE A 196 -19.89 8.79 22.79
CA ILE A 196 -18.72 7.90 22.75
C ILE A 196 -19.16 6.54 22.20
N GLN A 197 -18.37 5.98 21.28
CA GLN A 197 -18.62 4.66 20.69
C GLN A 197 -18.06 3.55 21.59
N GLU A 198 -18.61 2.33 21.49
CA GLU A 198 -18.24 1.19 22.36
C GLU A 198 -16.75 0.84 22.32
N ASN A 199 -16.10 0.97 21.16
CA ASN A 199 -14.66 0.67 20.98
C ASN A 199 -13.75 1.87 21.29
N THR A 200 -13.93 2.49 22.46
CA THR A 200 -13.15 3.66 22.92
C THR A 200 -12.56 3.41 24.30
N ASP A 201 -11.25 3.63 24.46
CA ASP A 201 -10.61 3.66 25.77
C ASP A 201 -10.94 4.97 26.50
N LEU A 202 -11.80 4.87 27.53
CA LEU A 202 -12.23 6.01 28.35
C LEU A 202 -11.12 6.61 29.22
N ASN A 203 -10.15 5.81 29.65
CA ASN A 203 -9.04 6.29 30.48
C ASN A 203 -8.07 7.11 29.63
N LEU A 204 -7.71 6.58 28.46
CA LEU A 204 -6.92 7.31 27.47
C LEU A 204 -7.61 8.60 27.03
N LEU A 205 -8.93 8.53 26.72
CA LEU A 205 -9.70 9.71 26.33
C LEU A 205 -9.69 10.80 27.42
N ARG A 206 -9.79 10.40 28.69
CA ARG A 206 -9.71 11.31 29.83
C ARG A 206 -8.34 11.98 29.90
N GLN A 207 -7.25 11.20 29.86
CA GLN A 207 -5.89 11.73 29.90
C GLN A 207 -5.65 12.76 28.78
N LEU A 208 -6.14 12.47 27.56
CA LEU A 208 -6.03 13.39 26.43
C LEU A 208 -6.81 14.69 26.65
N LEU A 209 -8.07 14.61 27.11
CA LEU A 209 -8.91 15.78 27.37
C LEU A 209 -8.39 16.65 28.51
N ASP A 210 -7.78 16.03 29.52
CA ASP A 210 -7.19 16.70 30.68
C ASP A 210 -5.77 17.24 30.39
N GLY A 211 -5.17 16.86 29.26
CA GLY A 211 -3.82 17.27 28.87
C GLY A 211 -2.71 16.57 29.68
N LEU A 212 -3.01 15.37 30.20
CA LEU A 212 -2.14 14.56 31.06
C LEU A 212 -1.53 13.35 30.34
N TRP A 213 -1.72 13.26 29.02
CA TRP A 213 -1.23 12.13 28.25
C TRP A 213 0.23 12.32 27.87
N GLU A 214 1.06 11.35 28.23
CA GLU A 214 2.48 11.26 27.86
C GLU A 214 2.71 9.91 27.16
N GLU A 215 3.35 9.92 26.00
CA GLU A 215 3.70 8.71 25.29
C GLU A 215 5.12 8.27 25.66
N GLU A 216 5.22 7.06 26.19
CA GLU A 216 6.50 6.39 26.45
C GLU A 216 7.04 5.76 25.16
N THR A 217 7.43 6.55 24.14
CA THR A 217 8.16 5.98 22.99
C THR A 217 9.19 6.95 22.42
N ASP A 218 10.45 6.54 22.47
CA ASP A 218 11.59 7.10 21.71
C ASP A 218 11.66 6.57 20.25
N GLU A 219 10.60 5.92 19.76
CA GLU A 219 10.62 5.38 18.40
C GLU A 219 10.68 6.52 17.37
N PRO A 220 11.59 6.43 16.37
CA PRO A 220 11.69 7.44 15.33
C PRO A 220 10.37 7.55 14.58
N ILE A 221 10.08 8.77 14.08
CA ILE A 221 8.91 9.08 13.25
C ILE A 221 8.88 8.11 12.07
N ASN A 222 8.13 7.01 12.21
CA ASN A 222 7.91 6.09 11.11
C ASN A 222 7.04 6.81 10.10
N ASN A 223 7.62 7.13 8.95
CA ASN A 223 6.87 7.63 7.81
C ASN A 223 5.89 6.52 7.39
N TYR A 224 4.62 6.67 7.74
CA TYR A 224 3.57 5.77 7.32
C TYR A 224 3.28 5.99 5.83
N PHE A 225 3.32 4.93 5.04
CA PHE A 225 2.94 4.98 3.63
C PHE A 225 1.47 4.59 3.49
N THR A 226 0.71 5.38 2.75
CA THR A 226 -0.65 5.03 2.36
C THR A 226 -0.82 5.19 0.87
N VAL A 227 -1.47 4.20 0.27
CA VAL A 227 -1.68 4.17 -1.18
C VAL A 227 -2.99 4.87 -1.49
N LEU A 228 -2.92 5.97 -2.27
CA LEU A 228 -4.10 6.71 -2.69
C LEU A 228 -4.35 6.66 -4.20
N HIS A 229 -5.64 6.69 -4.60
CA HIS A 229 -6.05 6.87 -5.99
C HIS A 229 -5.72 8.30 -6.41
N ASN A 230 -5.35 8.50 -7.68
CA ASN A 230 -4.94 9.81 -8.17
C ASN A 230 -6.03 10.88 -8.08
N SER A 231 -7.31 10.52 -8.10
CA SER A 231 -8.42 11.47 -7.88
C SER A 231 -8.74 11.73 -6.40
N SER A 232 -8.03 11.07 -5.47
CA SER A 232 -8.26 11.24 -4.04
C SER A 232 -7.94 12.67 -3.63
N LYS A 233 -8.95 13.36 -3.10
CA LYS A 233 -8.79 14.69 -2.49
C LYS A 233 -8.43 14.61 -0.99
N LYS A 234 -8.09 13.42 -0.51
CA LYS A 234 -7.73 13.18 0.89
C LYS A 234 -6.36 13.78 1.17
N ILE A 235 -6.35 14.86 1.94
CA ILE A 235 -5.14 15.58 2.37
C ILE A 235 -4.70 15.23 3.79
N TYR A 236 -5.53 14.47 4.53
CA TYR A 236 -5.26 14.07 5.91
C TYR A 236 -5.31 12.56 6.07
N TYR A 237 -4.35 12.01 6.82
CA TYR A 237 -4.30 10.59 7.16
C TYR A 237 -5.48 10.25 8.08
N SER A 238 -6.05 9.05 7.89
CA SER A 238 -7.22 8.61 8.69
C SER A 238 -6.82 8.33 10.12
N HIS A 239 -5.60 7.85 10.32
CA HIS A 239 -5.12 7.45 11.63
C HIS A 239 -4.37 8.64 12.27
N PRO A 240 -4.83 9.12 13.43
CA PRO A 240 -4.10 10.12 14.18
C PRO A 240 -2.74 9.56 14.59
N HIS A 241 -1.73 10.43 14.60
CA HIS A 241 -0.40 10.11 15.10
C HIS A 241 -0.13 10.99 16.31
N CYS A 242 0.81 10.56 17.14
CA CYS A 242 1.37 11.40 18.17
C CYS A 242 2.69 11.99 17.67
N GLU A 243 2.87 13.28 17.93
CA GLU A 243 4.15 13.94 17.82
C GLU A 243 4.42 14.64 19.16
N ARG A 244 5.40 14.15 19.93
CA ARG A 244 5.83 14.76 21.21
C ARG A 244 4.65 15.01 22.16
N ASN A 245 3.87 13.98 22.47
CA ASN A 245 2.66 14.00 23.31
C ASN A 245 1.47 14.80 22.75
N ILE A 246 1.56 15.30 21.52
CA ILE A 246 0.46 15.98 20.85
C ILE A 246 -0.15 15.03 19.82
N VAL A 247 -1.38 14.58 20.07
CA VAL A 247 -2.16 13.86 19.07
C VAL A 247 -2.55 14.81 17.95
N LYS A 248 -2.07 14.51 16.73
CA LYS A 248 -2.33 15.29 15.52
C LYS A 248 -2.85 14.39 14.41
N GLN A 249 -3.53 15.00 13.45
CA GLN A 249 -3.89 14.33 12.22
C GLN A 249 -2.77 14.52 11.20
N GLY A 250 -2.25 13.42 10.63
CA GLY A 250 -1.15 13.48 9.66
C GLY A 250 -1.58 14.19 8.39
N SER A 251 -0.72 15.02 7.81
CA SER A 251 -0.91 15.50 6.44
C SER A 251 -0.41 14.43 5.47
N ILE A 252 -1.15 14.23 4.39
CA ILE A 252 -0.74 13.32 3.32
C ILE A 252 0.06 14.11 2.31
N ILE A 253 1.31 13.72 2.13
CA ILE A 253 2.16 14.21 1.05
C ILE A 253 2.02 13.24 -0.11
N GLN A 254 1.49 13.73 -1.24
CA GLN A 254 1.42 12.92 -2.45
C GLN A 254 2.81 12.74 -3.03
N LYS A 255 3.31 11.50 -3.03
CA LYS A 255 4.49 11.12 -3.83
C LYS A 255 4.01 10.56 -5.16
N THR A 256 4.41 11.18 -6.25
CA THR A 256 4.15 10.66 -7.60
C THR A 256 5.21 9.65 -7.99
N CYS A 257 4.79 8.56 -8.63
CA CYS A 257 5.71 7.62 -9.25
C CYS A 257 5.97 8.03 -10.70
N ASN A 258 7.24 8.14 -11.07
CA ASN A 258 7.64 8.52 -12.43
C ASN A 258 7.93 7.32 -13.32
N VAL A 259 7.75 6.10 -12.80
CA VAL A 259 7.93 4.87 -13.58
C VAL A 259 6.89 4.81 -14.69
N LYS A 260 7.37 4.56 -15.91
CA LYS A 260 6.57 4.36 -17.12
C LYS A 260 6.70 2.93 -17.57
N TYR A 261 5.62 2.42 -18.15
CA TYR A 261 5.61 1.11 -18.75
C TYR A 261 5.16 1.15 -20.20
N SER A 262 5.73 0.29 -21.03
CA SER A 262 5.31 0.08 -22.41
C SER A 262 5.07 -1.40 -22.65
N LYS A 263 3.86 -1.76 -23.07
CA LYS A 263 3.54 -3.12 -23.54
C LYS A 263 3.76 -3.17 -25.04
N LEU A 264 4.51 -4.15 -25.52
CA LEU A 264 4.63 -4.44 -26.95
C LEU A 264 3.98 -5.78 -27.21
N ILE A 265 2.97 -5.77 -28.08
CA ILE A 265 2.18 -6.93 -28.44
C ILE A 265 2.36 -7.17 -29.94
N PRO A 266 2.92 -8.30 -30.38
CA PRO A 266 2.99 -8.65 -31.79
C PRO A 266 1.62 -8.58 -32.47
N LEU A 267 1.57 -8.01 -33.68
CA LEU A 267 0.32 -7.96 -34.47
C LEU A 267 -0.16 -9.37 -34.85
N ASP A 268 0.78 -10.30 -35.04
CA ASP A 268 0.50 -11.72 -35.29
C ASP A 268 1.18 -12.56 -34.20
N ILE A 269 0.47 -12.75 -33.09
CA ILE A 269 0.97 -13.49 -31.93
C ILE A 269 1.19 -14.98 -32.21
N LYS A 270 0.52 -15.54 -33.23
CA LYS A 270 0.70 -16.95 -33.61
C LYS A 270 2.04 -17.16 -34.30
N LYS A 271 2.50 -16.19 -35.09
CA LYS A 271 3.83 -16.21 -35.72
C LYS A 271 4.93 -15.76 -34.78
N CYS A 272 4.62 -14.87 -33.84
CA CYS A 272 5.56 -14.35 -32.86
C CYS A 272 4.91 -14.38 -31.46
N PRO A 273 5.06 -15.49 -30.71
CA PRO A 273 4.44 -15.66 -29.41
C PRO A 273 5.25 -15.00 -28.28
N TYR A 274 5.83 -13.83 -28.54
CA TYR A 274 6.67 -13.10 -27.59
C TYR A 274 6.09 -11.72 -27.29
N MET A 275 5.64 -11.51 -26.06
CA MET A 275 5.16 -10.21 -25.59
C MET A 275 6.25 -9.54 -24.76
N ILE A 276 6.39 -8.23 -24.89
CA ILE A 276 7.44 -7.49 -24.17
C ILE A 276 6.79 -6.46 -23.24
N LEU A 277 7.30 -6.39 -22.01
CA LEU A 277 7.01 -5.32 -21.09
C LEU A 277 8.27 -4.55 -20.77
N VAL A 278 8.29 -3.27 -21.14
CA VAL A 278 9.37 -2.35 -20.78
C VAL A 278 8.96 -1.54 -19.57
N SER A 279 9.81 -1.44 -18.56
CA SER A 279 9.70 -0.54 -17.42
C SER A 279 10.85 0.47 -17.44
N ARG A 280 10.60 1.74 -17.14
CA ARG A 280 11.65 2.77 -17.07
C ARG A 280 11.37 3.80 -15.98
N GLY A 281 12.41 4.18 -15.24
CA GLY A 281 12.38 5.05 -14.08
C GLY A 281 12.65 4.30 -12.78
N ILE A 282 12.78 5.06 -11.69
CA ILE A 282 12.99 4.52 -10.34
C ILE A 282 11.75 4.85 -9.51
N HIS A 283 11.26 3.86 -8.75
CA HIS A 283 10.17 4.06 -7.80
C HIS A 283 10.57 5.05 -6.71
N SER A 284 9.73 6.05 -6.45
CA SER A 284 9.90 7.07 -5.40
C SER A 284 9.18 6.70 -4.10
N HIS A 285 8.71 5.46 -4.00
CA HIS A 285 7.85 4.94 -2.94
C HIS A 285 8.20 3.48 -2.69
N SER A 286 7.92 3.00 -1.48
CA SER A 286 8.01 1.57 -1.15
C SER A 286 7.02 0.74 -1.98
N PRO A 287 7.32 -0.56 -2.22
CA PRO A 287 6.36 -1.45 -2.85
C PRO A 287 5.07 -1.50 -2.02
N PRO A 288 3.88 -1.44 -2.65
CA PRO A 288 2.63 -1.70 -1.94
C PRO A 288 2.65 -3.14 -1.38
N PRO A 289 1.92 -3.45 -0.29
CA PRO A 289 1.84 -4.81 0.24
C PRO A 289 1.21 -5.75 -0.81
N PRO A 290 1.71 -7.00 -0.95
CA PRO A 290 1.25 -7.94 -1.98
C PRO A 290 -0.27 -8.06 -2.00
N ASN A 291 -0.89 -7.94 -3.17
CA ASN A 291 -2.36 -8.01 -3.24
C ASN A 291 -2.85 -9.46 -3.28
N ARG A 292 -1.98 -10.42 -3.55
CA ARG A 292 -2.33 -11.83 -3.68
C ARG A 292 -1.36 -12.67 -2.88
N VAL A 293 -1.89 -13.74 -2.29
CA VAL A 293 -1.05 -14.83 -1.80
C VAL A 293 -0.28 -15.35 -3.02
N PRO A 294 1.07 -15.38 -2.99
CA PRO A 294 1.88 -15.93 -4.07
C PRO A 294 1.30 -17.26 -4.55
N ILE A 295 1.25 -17.45 -5.87
CA ILE A 295 0.64 -18.65 -6.49
C ILE A 295 1.26 -19.91 -5.89
N THR A 296 2.56 -19.91 -5.64
CA THR A 296 3.28 -21.00 -4.97
C THR A 296 2.75 -21.33 -3.57
N ILE A 297 2.38 -20.33 -2.77
CA ILE A 297 1.78 -20.53 -1.44
C ILE A 297 0.34 -21.05 -1.58
N ARG A 298 -0.43 -20.52 -2.54
CA ARG A 298 -1.80 -20.97 -2.79
C ARG A 298 -1.83 -22.43 -3.25
N ASP A 299 -0.94 -22.79 -4.17
CA ASP A 299 -0.88 -24.12 -4.76
C ASP A 299 -0.42 -25.15 -3.70
N HIS A 300 0.57 -24.79 -2.86
CA HIS A 300 0.96 -25.61 -1.70
C HIS A 300 -0.19 -25.76 -0.67
N LEU A 301 -0.96 -24.70 -0.40
CA LEU A 301 -2.15 -24.79 0.46
C LEU A 301 -3.24 -25.67 -0.14
N GLN A 302 -3.39 -25.71 -1.48
CA GLN A 302 -4.33 -26.60 -2.14
C GLN A 302 -3.89 -28.06 -2.10
N GLU A 303 -2.58 -28.34 -2.19
CA GLU A 303 -2.02 -29.67 -1.99
C GLU A 303 -2.24 -30.19 -0.56
N LEU A 304 -2.19 -29.31 0.44
CA LEU A 304 -2.43 -29.68 1.85
C LEU A 304 -3.92 -29.93 2.20
N ILE A 305 -4.84 -29.53 1.32
CA ILE A 305 -6.30 -29.68 1.52
C ILE A 305 -6.84 -30.95 0.82
N HIS A 306 -6.01 -31.61 0.00
CA HIS A 306 -6.31 -32.89 -0.65
C HIS A 306 -5.55 -34.05 -0.02
#